data_AF-A0AAE4IN68-F1
#
_entry.id   AF-A0AAE4IN68-F1
#
_cell.length_a   1.000
_cell.length_b   1.000
_cell.length_c   1.000
_cell.angle_alpha   90.00
_cell.angle_beta   90.00
_cell.angle_gamma   90.00
#
_symmetry.space_group_name_H-M   'P 1'
#
loop_
_entity.id
_entity.type
_entity.pdbx_description
1 polymer ?
#
loop_
_entity_poly.entity_id
_entity_poly.type
_entity_poly.pdbx_seq_one_letter_code
_entity_poly.pdbx_strand_id
1 'polypeptide(L)'
;MTTINPTFDTFITGYHQRLSDLFSSKQTQSRLGLQRQFPKEFMNDVLECKPLSVFIPEAYGGRGGDSAEALSMLEASSYHSLPLSLMMGINGALFLQPVANYASDATKSSIFKGVLEQRKMGGLMITEPGFGSDALRMQTSYHDEGQAYRVKGTKHWAGLTGEADYWLITARPQNEEGELGRDVSFFVHPSENGGIEVEEVFNNLGLYMLPYGRNQIDISVPDSHKLKPKTIGIKMMLDVLHRSRLQFPGMSTGFLGRLVDEGMTHCKERFVGGSSLFTYDQVKSRLSKLQSYFTASSAMAFFVSRHVPLSMDTSKMDLEANAVKSVSTDYMQAASQNLLQLVGAKGYRLDHIAGRAVVDSRPFQIFEGSNDILYQQITESVLKLMRGAKETNLYHFCAEHPLTNKVAEGLRQSLDFEVNPQMAQRKLVSLGQALGRLITMNMTVEMGAKGFASDSIQQTIHVMESEIKQILTGYHQAPVPVAVQDESYATMKGWRSFL
;
A
#
# COMPACT_ATOMS: atom_id res chain seq x y z
N MET A 1 -16.92 2.28 35.79
CA MET A 1 -15.59 2.90 35.92
C MET A 1 -15.07 3.11 34.52
N THR A 2 -15.10 4.34 34.02
CA THR A 2 -14.52 4.72 32.73
C THR A 2 -13.00 4.55 32.83
N THR A 3 -12.47 3.44 32.32
CA THR A 3 -11.03 3.31 32.09
C THR A 3 -10.65 4.41 31.11
N ILE A 4 -9.95 5.43 31.59
CA ILE A 4 -9.42 6.51 30.76
C ILE A 4 -8.45 5.84 29.78
N ASN A 5 -8.77 5.85 28.48
CA ASN A 5 -7.85 5.37 27.46
C ASN A 5 -6.54 6.17 27.57
N PRO A 6 -5.37 5.52 27.53
CA PRO A 6 -4.10 6.23 27.59
C PRO A 6 -3.99 7.24 26.44
N THR A 7 -3.20 8.30 26.65
CA THR A 7 -2.86 9.25 25.58
C THR A 7 -2.20 8.52 24.41
N PHE A 8 -2.25 9.10 23.21
CA PHE A 8 -1.64 8.46 22.04
C PHE A 8 -0.16 8.19 22.23
N ASP A 9 0.58 9.18 22.74
CA ASP A 9 2.03 9.06 22.99
C ASP A 9 2.34 7.90 23.94
N THR A 10 1.54 7.72 24.99
CA THR A 10 1.69 6.61 25.93
C THR A 10 1.40 5.27 25.24
N PHE A 11 0.32 5.21 24.47
CA PHE A 11 -0.08 4.02 23.72
C PHE A 11 0.98 3.61 22.69
N ILE A 12 1.41 4.52 21.83
CA ILE A 12 2.33 4.20 20.73
C ILE A 12 3.72 3.83 21.27
N THR A 13 4.18 4.49 22.33
CA THR A 13 5.43 4.13 23.02
C THR A 13 5.35 2.72 23.61
N GLY A 14 4.26 2.41 24.31
CA GLY A 14 4.03 1.08 24.87
C GLY A 14 3.93 -0.01 23.80
N TYR A 15 3.23 0.27 22.70
CA TYR A 15 3.12 -0.65 21.56
C TYR A 15 4.48 -0.91 20.91
N HIS A 16 5.27 0.15 20.67
CA HIS A 16 6.60 0.01 20.09
C HIS A 16 7.54 -0.78 21.00
N GLN A 17 7.50 -0.55 22.32
CA GLN A 17 8.28 -1.33 23.28
C GLN A 17 7.86 -2.81 23.25
N ARG A 18 6.56 -3.10 23.22
CA ARG A 18 6.05 -4.47 23.16
C ARG A 18 6.51 -5.18 21.90
N LEU A 19 6.43 -4.53 20.73
CA LEU A 19 6.95 -5.10 19.49
C LEU A 19 8.47 -5.32 19.57
N SER A 20 9.22 -4.37 20.12
CA SER A 20 10.65 -4.52 20.34
C SER A 20 10.96 -5.77 21.17
N ASP A 21 10.25 -5.99 22.27
CA ASP A 21 10.42 -7.16 23.13
C ASP A 21 10.10 -8.46 22.39
N LEU A 22 8.99 -8.50 21.66
CA LEU A 22 8.55 -9.66 20.87
C LEU A 22 9.53 -10.01 19.75
N PHE A 23 10.15 -9.00 19.14
CA PHE A 23 11.15 -9.17 18.07
C PHE A 23 12.60 -9.11 18.58
N SER A 24 12.86 -9.01 19.89
CA SER A 24 14.17 -8.68 20.46
C SER A 24 15.28 -9.69 20.16
N SER A 25 14.95 -10.97 20.05
CA SER A 25 15.96 -12.01 19.80
C SER A 25 16.13 -12.29 18.29
N LYS A 26 17.39 -12.34 17.83
CA LYS A 26 17.72 -12.76 16.45
C LYS A 26 17.14 -14.14 16.11
N GLN A 27 17.06 -15.02 17.11
CA GLN A 27 16.47 -16.34 16.96
C GLN A 27 14.96 -16.27 16.72
N THR A 28 14.24 -15.38 17.41
CA THR A 28 12.81 -15.13 17.20
C THR A 28 12.57 -14.53 15.81
N GLN A 29 13.32 -13.51 15.41
CA GLN A 29 13.18 -12.90 14.07
C GLN A 29 13.43 -13.92 12.95
N SER A 30 14.49 -14.72 13.08
CA SER A 30 14.85 -15.75 12.12
C SER A 30 13.79 -16.86 12.06
N ARG A 31 13.32 -17.32 13.22
CA ARG A 31 12.31 -18.39 13.30
C ARG A 31 10.96 -17.94 12.75
N LEU A 32 10.47 -16.77 13.17
CA LEU A 32 9.23 -16.21 12.64
C LEU A 32 9.34 -16.01 11.13
N GLY A 33 10.50 -15.53 10.66
CA GLY A 33 10.79 -15.30 9.25
C GLY A 33 10.73 -16.52 8.33
N LEU A 34 10.76 -17.72 8.90
CA LEU A 34 10.71 -18.99 8.18
C LEU A 34 9.36 -19.72 8.33
N GLN A 35 8.40 -19.14 9.06
CA GLN A 35 7.08 -19.70 9.31
C GLN A 35 6.01 -19.04 8.42
N ARG A 36 5.03 -19.85 7.99
CA ARG A 36 3.92 -19.43 7.11
C ARG A 36 2.79 -18.67 7.82
N GLN A 37 2.86 -18.54 9.14
CA GLN A 37 1.86 -17.85 9.95
C GLN A 37 2.55 -17.30 11.19
N PHE A 38 2.02 -16.21 11.76
CA PHE A 38 2.42 -15.84 13.10
C PHE A 38 1.86 -16.87 14.10
N PRO A 39 2.66 -17.32 15.09
CA PRO A 39 2.14 -18.14 16.18
C PRO A 39 0.95 -17.44 16.86
N LYS A 40 -0.10 -18.19 17.20
CA LYS A 40 -1.31 -17.62 17.83
C LYS A 40 -1.01 -16.83 19.10
N GLU A 41 -0.11 -17.32 19.94
CA GLU A 41 0.33 -16.63 21.16
C GLU A 41 1.02 -15.30 20.84
N PHE A 42 1.86 -15.26 19.80
CA PHE A 42 2.49 -14.03 19.33
C PHE A 42 1.43 -13.00 18.89
N MET A 43 0.43 -13.43 18.10
CA MET A 43 -0.63 -12.52 17.67
C MET A 43 -1.51 -12.06 18.84
N ASN A 44 -1.81 -12.93 19.80
CA ASN A 44 -2.53 -12.53 21.00
C ASN A 44 -1.78 -11.43 21.77
N ASP A 45 -0.46 -11.57 21.91
CA ASP A 45 0.39 -10.59 22.58
C ASP A 45 0.42 -9.24 21.88
N VAL A 46 0.40 -9.23 20.54
CA VAL A 46 0.29 -7.99 19.75
C VAL A 46 -1.10 -7.37 19.89
N LEU A 47 -2.16 -8.17 19.74
CA LEU A 47 -3.54 -7.70 19.74
C LEU A 47 -4.03 -7.28 21.14
N GLU A 48 -3.38 -7.76 22.21
CA GLU A 48 -3.64 -7.31 23.58
C GLU A 48 -3.34 -5.82 23.77
N CYS A 49 -2.39 -5.26 23.01
CA CYS A 49 -2.15 -3.82 22.99
C CYS A 49 -3.28 -3.02 22.34
N LYS A 50 -4.26 -3.68 21.71
CA LYS A 50 -5.36 -3.08 20.94
C LYS A 50 -4.87 -2.13 19.84
N PRO A 51 -3.91 -2.53 18.98
CA PRO A 51 -3.36 -1.66 17.95
C PRO A 51 -4.42 -1.12 16.98
N LEU A 52 -5.43 -1.93 16.68
CA LEU A 52 -6.53 -1.59 15.77
C LEU A 52 -7.52 -0.55 16.33
N SER A 53 -7.40 -0.16 17.60
CA SER A 53 -8.24 0.88 18.20
C SER A 53 -8.09 2.24 17.51
N VAL A 54 -6.94 2.50 16.88
CA VAL A 54 -6.69 3.72 16.08
C VAL A 54 -7.61 3.88 14.89
N PHE A 55 -8.26 2.80 14.41
CA PHE A 55 -9.21 2.84 13.28
C PHE A 55 -10.68 2.91 13.72
N ILE A 56 -10.94 2.81 15.02
CA ILE A 56 -12.30 2.70 15.56
C ILE A 56 -12.70 4.07 16.14
N PRO A 57 -13.91 4.59 15.84
CA PRO A 57 -14.38 5.85 16.41
C PRO A 57 -14.48 5.79 17.95
N GLU A 58 -14.26 6.93 18.62
CA GLU A 58 -14.28 7.02 20.10
C GLU A 58 -15.62 6.56 20.70
N ALA A 59 -16.74 6.85 20.03
CA ALA A 59 -18.08 6.43 20.44
C ALA A 59 -18.23 4.90 20.58
N TYR A 60 -17.32 4.12 19.98
CA TYR A 60 -17.29 2.67 20.05
C TYR A 60 -16.09 2.14 20.85
N GLY A 61 -15.46 2.99 21.67
CA GLY A 61 -14.33 2.62 22.54
C GLY A 61 -12.95 2.67 21.86
N GLY A 62 -12.87 3.13 20.61
CA GLY A 62 -11.62 3.33 19.88
C GLY A 62 -10.95 4.69 20.17
N ARG A 63 -10.05 5.09 19.27
CA ARG A 63 -9.25 6.32 19.38
C ARG A 63 -9.62 7.40 18.34
N GLY A 64 -10.76 7.24 17.68
CA GLY A 64 -11.35 8.28 16.82
C GLY A 64 -11.09 8.12 15.33
N GLY A 65 -10.26 7.17 14.90
CA GLY A 65 -9.95 7.00 13.47
C GLY A 65 -9.02 8.09 12.92
N ASP A 66 -8.19 8.69 13.78
CA ASP A 66 -7.25 9.73 13.35
C ASP A 66 -6.17 9.16 12.43
N SER A 67 -5.95 9.82 11.29
CA SER A 67 -5.01 9.34 10.28
C SER A 67 -3.57 9.41 10.76
N ALA A 68 -3.18 10.39 11.59
CA ALA A 68 -1.83 10.45 12.15
C ALA A 68 -1.57 9.29 13.11
N GLU A 69 -2.54 8.98 13.97
CA GLU A 69 -2.45 7.84 14.90
C GLU A 69 -2.37 6.50 14.14
N ALA A 70 -3.21 6.32 13.12
CA ALA A 70 -3.21 5.14 12.26
C ALA A 70 -1.87 4.95 11.52
N LEU A 71 -1.35 6.01 10.89
CA LEU A 71 -0.07 5.99 10.19
C LEU A 71 1.09 5.64 11.15
N SER A 72 1.10 6.24 12.34
CA SER A 72 2.12 6.00 13.36
C SER A 72 2.10 4.56 13.89
N MET A 73 0.91 3.97 14.06
CA MET A 73 0.79 2.55 14.46
C MET A 73 1.27 1.60 13.35
N LEU A 74 0.94 1.89 12.09
CA LEU A 74 1.44 1.13 10.94
C LEU A 74 2.98 1.26 10.80
N GLU A 75 3.52 2.45 11.04
CA GLU A 75 4.95 2.73 11.06
C GLU A 75 5.67 1.91 12.12
N ALA A 76 5.22 1.96 13.37
CA ALA A 76 5.77 1.14 14.46
C ALA A 76 5.73 -0.36 14.11
N SER A 77 4.60 -0.85 13.58
CA SER A 77 4.47 -2.25 13.15
C SER A 77 5.47 -2.61 12.05
N SER A 78 5.66 -1.73 11.07
CA SER A 78 6.46 -1.99 9.87
C SER A 78 7.96 -1.93 10.13
N TYR A 79 8.39 -1.08 11.09
CA TYR A 79 9.79 -1.05 11.55
C TYR A 79 10.26 -2.42 12.07
N HIS A 80 9.35 -3.18 12.69
CA HIS A 80 9.64 -4.51 13.21
C HIS A 80 9.34 -5.63 12.21
N SER A 81 8.22 -5.53 11.48
CA SER A 81 7.77 -6.57 10.54
C SER A 81 6.78 -6.02 9.51
N LEU A 82 7.23 -5.93 8.26
CA LEU A 82 6.37 -5.54 7.13
C LEU A 82 5.12 -6.44 6.99
N PRO A 83 5.20 -7.78 7.13
CA PRO A 83 4.02 -8.65 7.18
C PRO A 83 3.04 -8.28 8.31
N LEU A 84 3.53 -7.99 9.51
CA LEU A 84 2.66 -7.59 10.62
C LEU A 84 1.95 -6.28 10.31
N SER A 85 2.67 -5.31 9.77
CA SER A 85 2.10 -4.02 9.38
C SER A 85 1.04 -4.16 8.29
N LEU A 86 1.28 -5.01 7.27
CA LEU A 86 0.26 -5.32 6.26
C LEU A 86 -0.98 -5.95 6.88
N MET A 87 -0.84 -6.88 7.83
CA MET A 87 -1.96 -7.47 8.54
C MET A 87 -2.77 -6.42 9.31
N MET A 88 -2.10 -5.48 10.00
CA MET A 88 -2.77 -4.36 10.66
C MET A 88 -3.45 -3.43 9.66
N GLY A 89 -2.83 -3.19 8.50
CA GLY A 89 -3.39 -2.38 7.42
C GLY A 89 -4.65 -2.99 6.78
N ILE A 90 -4.66 -4.31 6.54
CA ILE A 90 -5.84 -5.03 6.05
C ILE A 90 -6.99 -4.89 7.04
N ASN A 91 -6.74 -5.15 8.32
CA ASN A 91 -7.74 -5.02 9.36
C ASN A 91 -8.25 -3.59 9.51
N GLY A 92 -7.33 -2.62 9.58
CA GLY A 92 -7.65 -1.21 9.81
C GLY A 92 -8.28 -0.52 8.61
N ALA A 93 -7.49 -0.39 7.54
CA ALA A 93 -7.84 0.42 6.38
C ALA A 93 -8.86 -0.27 5.47
N LEU A 94 -8.75 -1.58 5.27
CA LEU A 94 -9.57 -2.33 4.32
C LEU A 94 -10.82 -2.97 4.92
N PHE A 95 -10.89 -3.09 6.25
CA PHE A 95 -12.04 -3.68 6.94
C PHE A 95 -12.71 -2.70 7.92
N LEU A 96 -12.01 -2.25 8.96
CA LEU A 96 -12.61 -1.44 10.03
C LEU A 96 -13.06 -0.06 9.57
N GLN A 97 -12.29 0.63 8.73
CA GLN A 97 -12.69 1.95 8.21
C GLN A 97 -13.92 1.91 7.30
N PRO A 98 -14.05 0.97 6.33
CA PRO A 98 -15.29 0.79 5.59
C PRO A 98 -16.48 0.51 6.51
N VAL A 99 -16.31 -0.31 7.55
CA VAL A 99 -17.35 -0.56 8.55
C VAL A 99 -17.71 0.73 9.30
N ALA A 100 -16.72 1.51 9.74
CA ALA A 100 -16.93 2.77 10.44
C ALA A 100 -17.72 3.78 9.58
N ASN A 101 -17.43 3.84 8.28
CA ASN A 101 -18.01 4.83 7.38
C ASN A 101 -19.38 4.44 6.82
N TYR A 102 -19.65 3.14 6.62
CA TYR A 102 -20.78 2.70 5.79
C TYR A 102 -21.68 1.63 6.43
N ALA A 103 -21.30 1.02 7.55
CA ALA A 103 -22.15 0.03 8.21
C ALA A 103 -23.28 0.68 9.03
N SER A 104 -24.29 -0.12 9.39
CA SER A 104 -25.29 0.29 10.40
C SER A 104 -24.68 0.35 11.79
N ASP A 105 -25.26 1.13 12.70
CA ASP A 105 -24.75 1.26 14.08
C ASP A 105 -24.78 -0.08 14.85
N ALA A 106 -25.75 -0.94 14.55
CA ALA A 106 -25.80 -2.30 15.10
C ALA A 106 -24.59 -3.14 14.65
N THR A 107 -24.28 -3.11 13.35
CA THR A 107 -23.11 -3.81 12.80
C THR A 107 -21.79 -3.23 13.33
N LYS A 108 -21.66 -1.90 13.40
CA LYS A 108 -20.50 -1.23 14.01
C LYS A 108 -20.26 -1.69 15.45
N SER A 109 -21.30 -1.63 16.28
CA SER A 109 -21.23 -2.01 17.69
C SER A 109 -20.72 -3.44 17.88
N SER A 110 -21.28 -4.39 17.12
CA SER A 110 -20.89 -5.80 17.21
C SER A 110 -19.44 -6.04 16.76
N ILE A 111 -19.05 -5.52 15.60
CA ILE A 111 -17.73 -5.73 15.02
C ILE A 111 -16.63 -5.08 15.88
N PHE A 112 -16.83 -3.82 16.28
CA PHE A 112 -15.81 -3.10 17.06
C PHE A 112 -15.62 -3.71 18.45
N LYS A 113 -16.69 -4.20 19.08
CA LYS A 113 -16.58 -4.99 20.31
C LYS A 113 -15.76 -6.27 20.10
N GLY A 114 -16.02 -7.02 19.04
CA GLY A 114 -15.25 -8.22 18.68
C GLY A 114 -13.76 -7.94 18.52
N VAL A 115 -13.41 -6.84 17.84
CA VAL A 115 -12.02 -6.45 17.62
C VAL A 115 -11.33 -6.00 18.93
N LEU A 116 -11.99 -5.14 19.72
CA LEU A 116 -11.39 -4.54 20.92
C LEU A 116 -11.33 -5.47 22.13
N GLU A 117 -12.30 -6.39 22.27
CA GLU A 117 -12.44 -7.23 23.46
C GLU A 117 -12.10 -8.70 23.19
N GLN A 118 -12.30 -9.17 21.96
CA GLN A 118 -12.13 -10.59 21.61
C GLN A 118 -10.96 -10.82 20.66
N ARG A 119 -10.20 -9.76 20.33
CA ARG A 119 -9.05 -9.81 19.43
C ARG A 119 -9.39 -10.40 18.05
N LYS A 120 -10.65 -10.24 17.60
CA LYS A 120 -11.10 -10.70 16.29
C LYS A 120 -10.51 -9.82 15.18
N MET A 121 -10.18 -10.45 14.06
CA MET A 121 -9.63 -9.81 12.87
C MET A 121 -10.61 -9.89 11.69
N GLY A 122 -10.48 -8.96 10.75
CA GLY A 122 -11.23 -8.95 9.51
C GLY A 122 -10.35 -8.82 8.27
N GLY A 123 -10.94 -9.12 7.12
CA GLY A 123 -10.31 -8.98 5.81
C GLY A 123 -11.29 -8.48 4.75
N LEU A 124 -10.75 -8.24 3.55
CA LEU A 124 -11.50 -7.76 2.39
C LEU A 124 -11.34 -8.71 1.21
N MET A 125 -12.45 -9.05 0.55
CA MET A 125 -12.49 -9.87 -0.65
C MET A 125 -13.02 -9.09 -1.85
N ILE A 126 -12.10 -8.71 -2.75
CA ILE A 126 -12.42 -8.07 -4.03
C ILE A 126 -12.05 -8.99 -5.19
N THR A 127 -10.76 -9.33 -5.28
CA THR A 127 -10.13 -10.00 -6.42
C THR A 127 -10.71 -11.39 -6.67
N GLU A 128 -10.83 -11.74 -7.95
CA GLU A 128 -11.33 -13.04 -8.41
C GLU A 128 -10.40 -13.64 -9.47
N PRO A 129 -10.43 -14.97 -9.67
CA PRO A 129 -9.79 -15.59 -10.82
C PRO A 129 -10.21 -14.89 -12.13
N GLY A 130 -9.24 -14.30 -12.84
CA GLY A 130 -9.46 -13.55 -14.07
C GLY A 130 -9.81 -12.06 -13.89
N PHE A 131 -10.08 -11.58 -12.67
CA PHE A 131 -10.49 -10.20 -12.39
C PHE A 131 -9.67 -9.59 -11.24
N GLY A 132 -8.48 -9.09 -11.61
CA GLY A 132 -7.61 -8.29 -10.73
C GLY A 132 -7.80 -6.80 -10.96
N SER A 133 -7.01 -6.21 -11.86
CA SER A 133 -7.11 -4.79 -12.22
C SER A 133 -8.48 -4.40 -12.81
N ASP A 134 -9.19 -5.34 -13.44
CA ASP A 134 -10.56 -5.19 -13.96
C ASP A 134 -11.62 -5.61 -12.92
N ALA A 135 -11.47 -5.15 -11.67
CA ALA A 135 -12.30 -5.57 -10.55
C ALA A 135 -13.80 -5.26 -10.73
N LEU A 136 -14.15 -4.23 -11.50
CA LEU A 136 -15.56 -3.87 -11.76
C LEU A 136 -16.29 -4.90 -12.64
N ARG A 137 -15.54 -5.78 -13.32
CA ARG A 137 -16.09 -6.89 -14.09
C ARG A 137 -16.06 -8.23 -13.35
N MET A 138 -15.90 -8.19 -12.02
CA MET A 138 -16.06 -9.35 -11.14
C MET A 138 -17.38 -10.10 -11.41
N GLN A 139 -17.38 -11.39 -11.09
CA GLN A 139 -18.46 -12.35 -11.33
C GLN A 139 -19.18 -12.76 -10.05
N THR A 140 -18.60 -12.54 -8.85
CA THR A 140 -19.32 -12.75 -7.60
C THR A 140 -20.60 -11.92 -7.61
N SER A 141 -21.72 -12.59 -7.37
CA SER A 141 -23.04 -12.04 -7.52
C SER A 141 -23.82 -12.05 -6.22
N TYR A 142 -24.87 -11.24 -6.16
CA TYR A 142 -25.87 -11.36 -5.10
C TYR A 142 -27.30 -11.24 -5.63
N HIS A 143 -28.21 -11.95 -4.97
CA HIS A 143 -29.66 -11.84 -5.13
C HIS A 143 -30.29 -11.29 -3.86
N ASP A 144 -31.30 -10.44 -4.01
CA ASP A 144 -32.11 -9.94 -2.90
C ASP A 144 -33.22 -10.94 -2.59
N GLU A 145 -33.22 -11.48 -1.37
CA GLU A 145 -34.23 -12.42 -0.86
C GLU A 145 -35.18 -11.72 0.14
N GLY A 146 -35.27 -10.39 0.10
CA GLY A 146 -36.17 -9.56 0.88
C GLY A 146 -35.59 -9.14 2.24
N GLN A 147 -35.28 -10.09 3.12
CA GLN A 147 -34.66 -9.79 4.44
C GLN A 147 -33.15 -10.04 4.47
N ALA A 148 -32.64 -10.78 3.49
CA ALA A 148 -31.25 -11.15 3.35
C ALA A 148 -30.84 -11.13 1.87
N TYR A 149 -29.54 -11.22 1.67
CA TYR A 149 -28.89 -11.31 0.38
C TYR A 149 -28.16 -12.63 0.27
N ARG A 150 -28.45 -13.42 -0.76
CA ARG A 150 -27.62 -14.56 -1.13
C ARG A 150 -26.43 -14.05 -1.92
N VAL A 151 -25.22 -14.30 -1.46
CA VAL A 151 -23.97 -13.90 -2.14
C VAL A 151 -23.21 -15.15 -2.56
N LYS A 152 -22.86 -15.25 -3.84
CA LYS A 152 -22.19 -16.43 -4.41
C LYS A 152 -21.08 -16.06 -5.38
N GLY A 153 -19.95 -16.76 -5.31
CA GLY A 153 -18.84 -16.58 -6.25
C GLY A 153 -17.52 -17.14 -5.73
N THR A 154 -16.43 -16.77 -6.39
CA THR A 154 -15.08 -17.23 -6.02
C THR A 154 -14.18 -16.02 -5.84
N LYS A 155 -13.53 -15.92 -4.68
CA LYS A 155 -12.59 -14.85 -4.33
C LYS A 155 -11.20 -15.43 -4.15
N HIS A 156 -10.15 -14.68 -4.51
CA HIS A 156 -8.79 -15.13 -4.26
C HIS A 156 -7.85 -14.00 -3.85
N TRP A 157 -6.68 -14.37 -3.31
CA TRP A 157 -5.66 -13.42 -2.83
C TRP A 157 -6.13 -12.48 -1.71
N ALA A 158 -7.21 -12.83 -1.02
CA ALA A 158 -7.62 -12.15 0.18
C ALA A 158 -6.64 -12.51 1.32
N GLY A 159 -5.91 -11.52 1.83
CA GLY A 159 -5.02 -11.75 2.97
C GLY A 159 -5.83 -12.15 4.20
N LEU A 160 -5.30 -13.07 5.01
CA LEU A 160 -6.01 -13.76 6.11
C LEU A 160 -6.99 -14.84 5.64
N THR A 161 -6.81 -15.39 4.43
CA THR A 161 -7.59 -16.56 3.97
C THR A 161 -7.49 -17.69 5.00
N GLY A 162 -8.65 -18.18 5.47
CA GLY A 162 -8.73 -19.22 6.50
C GLY A 162 -8.52 -18.75 7.94
N GLU A 163 -8.18 -17.48 8.18
CA GLU A 163 -7.87 -16.94 9.51
C GLU A 163 -8.76 -15.76 9.95
N ALA A 164 -9.33 -14.98 9.02
CA ALA A 164 -10.16 -13.84 9.39
C ALA A 164 -11.48 -14.27 10.06
N ASP A 165 -11.84 -13.62 11.16
CA ASP A 165 -13.13 -13.80 11.84
C ASP A 165 -14.29 -13.11 11.11
N TYR A 166 -13.98 -12.05 10.36
CA TYR A 166 -14.93 -11.29 9.57
C TYR A 166 -14.43 -11.06 8.14
N TRP A 167 -15.33 -11.16 7.17
CA TRP A 167 -15.04 -10.80 5.79
C TRP A 167 -15.92 -9.65 5.32
N LEU A 168 -15.30 -8.67 4.70
CA LEU A 168 -15.99 -7.70 3.87
C LEU A 168 -15.91 -8.19 2.41
N ILE A 169 -17.06 -8.57 1.84
CA ILE A 169 -17.12 -9.26 0.54
C ILE A 169 -17.80 -8.36 -0.48
N THR A 170 -17.20 -8.22 -1.65
CA THR A 170 -17.78 -7.48 -2.77
C THR A 170 -18.52 -8.38 -3.74
N ALA A 171 -19.69 -7.92 -4.20
CA ALA A 171 -20.51 -8.64 -5.17
C ALA A 171 -21.35 -7.67 -6.00
N ARG A 172 -21.77 -8.11 -7.20
CA ARG A 172 -22.63 -7.35 -8.11
C ARG A 172 -24.07 -7.85 -8.05
N PRO A 173 -25.09 -6.98 -8.18
CA PRO A 173 -26.48 -7.43 -8.22
C PRO A 173 -26.69 -8.32 -9.44
N GLN A 174 -27.40 -9.43 -9.26
CA GLN A 174 -27.84 -10.30 -10.35
C GLN A 174 -29.36 -10.18 -10.51
N ASN A 175 -29.80 -9.94 -11.74
CA ASN A 175 -31.22 -9.90 -12.05
C ASN A 175 -31.81 -11.32 -12.21
N GLU A 176 -33.12 -11.42 -12.43
CA GLU A 176 -33.82 -12.70 -12.60
C GLU A 176 -33.36 -13.48 -13.85
N GLU A 177 -32.82 -12.80 -14.85
CA GLU A 177 -32.26 -13.38 -16.09
C GLU A 177 -30.83 -13.89 -15.90
N GLY A 178 -30.24 -13.69 -14.72
CA GLY A 178 -28.87 -14.09 -14.40
C GLY A 178 -27.80 -13.09 -14.82
N GLU A 179 -28.16 -11.91 -15.32
CA GLU A 179 -27.23 -10.86 -15.73
C GLU A 179 -26.71 -10.04 -14.54
N LEU A 180 -25.42 -9.69 -14.58
CA LEU A 180 -24.78 -8.89 -13.53
C LEU A 180 -24.89 -7.39 -13.83
N GLY A 181 -25.48 -6.64 -12.89
CA GLY A 181 -25.55 -5.19 -12.93
C GLY A 181 -24.19 -4.51 -12.79
N ARG A 182 -24.09 -3.23 -13.14
CA ARG A 182 -22.78 -2.52 -13.20
C ARG A 182 -22.24 -2.09 -11.83
N ASP A 183 -23.09 -1.95 -10.82
CA ASP A 183 -22.70 -1.47 -9.50
C ASP A 183 -22.15 -2.59 -8.59
N VAL A 184 -21.46 -2.23 -7.50
CA VAL A 184 -20.83 -3.17 -6.57
C VAL A 184 -21.33 -2.92 -5.15
N SER A 185 -21.82 -3.95 -4.47
CA SER A 185 -22.17 -3.91 -3.05
C SER A 185 -21.11 -4.58 -2.18
N PHE A 186 -21.10 -4.21 -0.89
CA PHE A 186 -20.18 -4.72 0.12
C PHE A 186 -20.98 -5.34 1.27
N PHE A 187 -20.58 -6.53 1.69
CA PHE A 187 -21.29 -7.34 2.69
C PHE A 187 -20.34 -7.76 3.81
N VAL A 188 -20.70 -7.49 5.06
CA VAL A 188 -19.96 -7.97 6.23
C VAL A 188 -20.47 -9.36 6.59
N HIS A 189 -19.59 -10.34 6.69
CA HIS A 189 -19.94 -11.72 7.04
C HIS A 189 -19.01 -12.28 8.13
N PRO A 190 -19.53 -12.65 9.32
CA PRO A 190 -18.78 -13.41 10.30
C PRO A 190 -18.47 -14.83 9.79
N SER A 191 -17.19 -15.22 9.78
CA SER A 191 -16.74 -16.52 9.29
C SER A 191 -17.34 -17.70 10.08
N GLU A 192 -17.67 -17.51 11.35
CA GLU A 192 -18.33 -18.51 12.21
C GLU A 192 -19.72 -18.95 11.71
N ASN A 193 -20.34 -18.16 10.82
CA ASN A 193 -21.62 -18.50 10.19
C ASN A 193 -21.48 -19.45 8.97
N GLY A 194 -20.26 -19.85 8.61
CA GLY A 194 -20.00 -20.76 7.49
C GLY A 194 -20.22 -20.13 6.11
N GLY A 195 -20.22 -20.98 5.06
CA GLY A 195 -20.44 -20.58 3.66
C GLY A 195 -19.24 -19.92 2.97
N ILE A 196 -18.07 -19.90 3.61
CA ILE A 196 -16.78 -19.55 3.01
C ILE A 196 -15.88 -20.78 3.10
N GLU A 197 -15.66 -21.45 1.96
CA GLU A 197 -14.80 -22.63 1.86
C GLU A 197 -13.44 -22.24 1.29
N VAL A 198 -12.35 -22.57 1.99
CA VAL A 198 -10.99 -22.36 1.48
C VAL A 198 -10.62 -23.54 0.58
N GLU A 199 -10.69 -23.34 -0.73
CA GLU A 199 -10.39 -24.38 -1.72
C GLU A 199 -8.89 -24.64 -1.86
N GLU A 200 -8.07 -23.59 -1.70
CA GLU A 200 -6.63 -23.65 -1.89
C GLU A 200 -5.95 -22.58 -1.04
N VAL A 201 -4.88 -22.94 -0.33
CA VAL A 201 -3.98 -21.98 0.30
C VAL A 201 -2.71 -21.88 -0.56
N PHE A 202 -2.38 -20.67 -0.98
CA PHE A 202 -1.26 -20.40 -1.89
C PHE A 202 0.08 -20.42 -1.16
N ASN A 203 1.08 -21.00 -1.82
CA ASN A 203 2.47 -20.97 -1.39
C ASN A 203 3.17 -19.69 -1.89
N ASN A 204 2.83 -18.54 -1.30
CA ASN A 204 3.35 -17.21 -1.68
C ASN A 204 4.89 -17.11 -1.56
N LEU A 205 5.52 -16.18 -2.29
CA LEU A 205 6.99 -15.99 -2.36
C LEU A 205 7.57 -15.16 -1.19
N GLY A 206 6.82 -14.18 -0.72
CA GLY A 206 7.16 -13.31 0.41
C GLY A 206 5.90 -12.98 1.18
N LEU A 207 6.01 -12.24 2.29
CA LEU A 207 4.92 -12.00 3.24
C LEU A 207 4.39 -13.31 3.83
N TYR A 208 5.31 -14.22 4.15
CA TYR A 208 4.97 -15.59 4.51
C TYR A 208 3.96 -15.71 5.63
N MET A 209 3.93 -14.78 6.59
CA MET A 209 3.03 -14.84 7.75
C MET A 209 1.57 -14.49 7.43
N LEU A 210 1.25 -14.06 6.21
CA LEU A 210 -0.14 -13.87 5.79
C LEU A 210 -0.54 -15.04 4.88
N PRO A 211 -1.60 -15.79 5.23
CA PRO A 211 -2.16 -16.76 4.32
C PRO A 211 -2.96 -16.04 3.23
N TYR A 212 -2.79 -16.53 2.02
CA TYR A 212 -3.56 -16.17 0.83
C TYR A 212 -4.12 -17.44 0.23
N GLY A 213 -5.27 -17.36 -0.43
CA GLY A 213 -5.83 -18.53 -1.05
C GLY A 213 -6.99 -18.23 -1.97
N ARG A 214 -7.63 -19.30 -2.46
CA ARG A 214 -8.89 -19.27 -3.20
C ARG A 214 -10.02 -19.71 -2.27
N ASN A 215 -11.08 -18.92 -2.27
CA ASN A 215 -12.23 -19.05 -1.38
C ASN A 215 -13.49 -19.16 -2.22
N GLN A 216 -14.26 -20.24 -2.02
CA GLN A 216 -15.58 -20.39 -2.58
C GLN A 216 -16.61 -19.79 -1.61
N ILE A 217 -17.44 -18.88 -2.12
CA ILE A 217 -18.40 -18.12 -1.34
C ILE A 217 -19.80 -18.58 -1.72
N ASP A 218 -20.59 -18.94 -0.72
CA ASP A 218 -22.02 -19.19 -0.83
C ASP A 218 -22.72 -18.91 0.51
N ILE A 219 -23.05 -17.64 0.76
CA ILE A 219 -23.48 -17.12 2.07
C ILE A 219 -24.84 -16.43 1.98
N SER A 220 -25.55 -16.37 3.10
CA SER A 220 -26.74 -15.53 3.30
C SER A 220 -26.39 -14.40 4.27
N VAL A 221 -26.57 -13.15 3.85
CA VAL A 221 -26.20 -11.95 4.62
C VAL A 221 -27.44 -11.10 4.88
N PRO A 222 -27.83 -10.82 6.14
CA PRO A 222 -29.00 -9.98 6.41
C PRO A 222 -28.75 -8.53 5.98
N ASP A 223 -29.81 -7.78 5.68
CA ASP A 223 -29.69 -6.40 5.17
C ASP A 223 -28.86 -5.47 6.10
N SER A 224 -28.90 -5.71 7.42
CA SER A 224 -28.13 -4.95 8.41
C SER A 224 -26.62 -5.03 8.24
N HIS A 225 -26.12 -6.09 7.59
CA HIS A 225 -24.71 -6.34 7.30
C HIS A 225 -24.27 -5.88 5.90
N LYS A 226 -25.20 -5.40 5.06
CA LYS A 226 -24.87 -4.73 3.79
C LYS A 226 -24.45 -3.29 4.06
N LEU A 227 -23.25 -2.90 3.62
CA LEU A 227 -22.79 -1.52 3.72
C LEU A 227 -23.67 -0.60 2.87
N LYS A 228 -23.99 0.58 3.40
CA LYS A 228 -24.90 1.54 2.76
C LYS A 228 -24.09 2.68 2.12
N PRO A 229 -23.92 2.71 0.79
CA PRO A 229 -23.19 3.78 0.13
C PRO A 229 -23.96 5.10 0.24
N LYS A 230 -23.23 6.22 0.36
CA LYS A 230 -23.83 7.57 0.35
C LYS A 230 -24.48 7.92 -1.00
N THR A 231 -24.05 7.27 -2.08
CA THR A 231 -24.54 7.51 -3.45
C THR A 231 -24.67 6.19 -4.20
N ILE A 232 -23.58 5.69 -4.80
CA ILE A 232 -23.52 4.40 -5.51
C ILE A 232 -22.34 3.58 -4.99
N GLY A 233 -22.42 2.26 -5.19
CA GLY A 233 -21.45 1.29 -4.70
C GLY A 233 -20.03 1.49 -5.26
N ILE A 234 -19.90 1.75 -6.56
CA ILE A 234 -18.60 2.04 -7.20
C ILE A 234 -17.91 3.24 -6.54
N LYS A 235 -18.65 4.31 -6.22
CA LYS A 235 -18.06 5.48 -5.57
C LYS A 235 -17.56 5.15 -4.15
N MET A 236 -18.31 4.33 -3.41
CA MET A 236 -17.88 3.80 -2.12
C MET A 236 -16.62 2.93 -2.27
N MET A 237 -16.56 2.05 -3.28
CA MET A 237 -15.37 1.25 -3.58
C MET A 237 -14.14 2.13 -3.84
N LEU A 238 -14.29 3.21 -4.61
CA LEU A 238 -13.21 4.16 -4.86
C LEU A 238 -12.77 4.87 -3.58
N ASP A 239 -13.69 5.30 -2.72
CA ASP A 239 -13.34 5.88 -1.42
C ASP A 239 -12.58 4.88 -0.53
N VAL A 240 -13.00 3.61 -0.48
CA VAL A 240 -12.31 2.57 0.30
C VAL A 240 -10.88 2.36 -0.23
N LEU A 241 -10.72 2.19 -1.54
CA LEU A 241 -9.40 1.93 -2.15
C LEU A 241 -8.48 3.15 -2.05
N HIS A 242 -8.96 4.35 -2.35
CA HIS A 242 -8.14 5.57 -2.25
C HIS A 242 -7.71 5.83 -0.81
N ARG A 243 -8.60 5.63 0.18
CA ARG A 243 -8.24 5.76 1.59
C ARG A 243 -7.20 4.74 2.05
N SER A 244 -7.30 3.49 1.60
CA SER A 244 -6.28 2.46 1.88
C SER A 244 -4.92 2.84 1.31
N ARG A 245 -4.90 3.27 0.03
CA ARG A 245 -3.69 3.77 -0.65
C ARG A 245 -3.04 4.94 0.09
N LEU A 246 -3.84 5.87 0.60
CA LEU A 246 -3.35 7.02 1.37
C LEU A 246 -2.75 6.61 2.73
N GLN A 247 -2.95 5.39 3.22
CA GLN A 247 -2.34 4.90 4.46
C GLN A 247 -1.03 4.12 4.26
N PHE A 248 -0.66 3.82 3.01
CA PHE A 248 0.64 3.21 2.69
C PHE A 248 1.84 3.91 3.33
N PRO A 249 1.89 5.25 3.45
CA PRO A 249 3.01 5.96 4.08
C PRO A 249 3.34 5.47 5.49
N GLY A 250 2.36 5.01 6.28
CA GLY A 250 2.64 4.44 7.59
C GLY A 250 3.48 3.17 7.46
N MET A 251 3.06 2.25 6.59
CA MET A 251 3.80 1.02 6.32
C MET A 251 5.18 1.29 5.69
N SER A 252 5.25 2.16 4.68
CA SER A 252 6.52 2.42 3.98
C SER A 252 7.51 3.18 4.86
N THR A 253 7.07 4.12 5.69
CA THR A 253 7.97 4.91 6.55
C THR A 253 8.68 4.03 7.57
N GLY A 254 7.94 3.15 8.26
CA GLY A 254 8.54 2.23 9.23
C GLY A 254 9.50 1.24 8.59
N PHE A 255 9.11 0.68 7.44
CA PHE A 255 9.95 -0.24 6.69
C PHE A 255 11.25 0.42 6.22
N LEU A 256 11.15 1.59 5.59
CA LEU A 256 12.29 2.36 5.10
C LEU A 256 13.21 2.81 6.23
N GLY A 257 12.64 3.25 7.36
CA GLY A 257 13.39 3.60 8.56
C GLY A 257 14.23 2.42 9.06
N ARG A 258 13.64 1.22 9.13
CA ARG A 258 14.38 0.01 9.48
C ARG A 258 15.52 -0.29 8.50
N LEU A 259 15.28 -0.14 7.19
CA LEU A 259 16.33 -0.42 6.20
C LEU A 259 17.48 0.61 6.27
N VAL A 260 17.19 1.87 6.59
CA VAL A 260 18.20 2.90 6.84
C VAL A 260 19.06 2.49 8.03
N ASP A 261 18.48 2.11 9.16
CA ASP A 261 19.20 1.73 10.37
C ASP A 261 20.10 0.50 10.15
N GLU A 262 19.58 -0.53 9.49
CA GLU A 262 20.33 -1.74 9.13
C GLU A 262 21.50 -1.42 8.20
N GLY A 263 21.25 -0.61 7.15
CA GLY A 263 22.26 -0.22 6.18
C GLY A 263 23.37 0.63 6.81
N MET A 264 22.99 1.63 7.62
CA MET A 264 23.92 2.51 8.32
C MET A 264 24.78 1.73 9.31
N THR A 265 24.18 0.86 10.13
CA THR A 265 24.89 0.02 11.10
C THR A 265 25.87 -0.90 10.38
N HIS A 266 25.40 -1.65 9.39
CA HIS A 266 26.26 -2.57 8.63
C HIS A 266 27.44 -1.86 7.97
N CYS A 267 27.20 -0.73 7.31
CA CYS A 267 28.25 -0.03 6.58
C CYS A 267 29.29 0.58 7.51
N LYS A 268 28.93 0.99 8.74
CA LYS A 268 29.89 1.48 9.74
C LYS A 268 30.77 0.34 10.27
N GLU A 269 30.17 -0.79 10.60
CA GLU A 269 30.85 -1.92 11.24
C GLU A 269 31.66 -2.80 10.27
N ARG A 270 31.26 -2.87 8.99
CA ARG A 270 31.90 -3.73 8.00
C ARG A 270 33.15 -3.07 7.42
N PHE A 271 34.30 -3.71 7.59
CA PHE A 271 35.56 -3.31 6.97
C PHE A 271 35.84 -4.09 5.68
N VAL A 272 36.24 -3.39 4.63
CA VAL A 272 36.74 -3.92 3.35
C VAL A 272 37.93 -3.06 2.93
N GLY A 273 38.99 -3.66 2.40
CA GLY A 273 40.15 -2.88 1.91
C GLY A 273 40.84 -2.00 2.97
N GLY A 274 40.71 -2.34 4.26
CA GLY A 274 41.32 -1.59 5.37
C GLY A 274 40.50 -0.40 5.90
N SER A 275 39.32 -0.10 5.34
CA SER A 275 38.43 0.95 5.83
C SER A 275 36.99 0.46 6.01
N SER A 276 36.23 1.20 6.80
CA SER A 276 34.78 0.99 6.92
C SER A 276 34.10 1.19 5.56
N LEU A 277 33.10 0.34 5.24
CA LEU A 277 32.29 0.47 4.02
C LEU A 277 31.67 1.87 3.89
N PHE A 278 31.35 2.50 5.02
CA PHE A 278 30.80 3.86 5.08
C PHE A 278 31.71 4.92 4.44
N THR A 279 33.01 4.65 4.28
CA THR A 279 33.96 5.60 3.67
C THR A 279 33.87 5.66 2.14
N TYR A 280 33.37 4.60 1.49
CA TYR A 280 33.31 4.49 0.05
C TYR A 280 32.19 5.36 -0.55
N ASP A 281 32.51 6.09 -1.62
CA ASP A 281 31.58 7.02 -2.27
C ASP A 281 30.29 6.31 -2.75
N GLN A 282 30.44 5.19 -3.47
CA GLN A 282 29.29 4.42 -3.95
C GLN A 282 28.40 3.89 -2.82
N VAL A 283 28.97 3.60 -1.63
CA VAL A 283 28.20 3.20 -0.44
C VAL A 283 27.42 4.39 0.11
N LYS A 284 28.06 5.56 0.25
CA LYS A 284 27.40 6.80 0.66
C LYS A 284 26.23 7.14 -0.27
N SER A 285 26.43 7.04 -1.58
CA SER A 285 25.36 7.24 -2.56
C SER A 285 24.14 6.35 -2.31
N ARG A 286 24.33 5.06 -1.96
CA ARG A 286 23.22 4.15 -1.65
C ARG A 286 22.55 4.49 -0.33
N LEU A 287 23.32 4.81 0.70
CA LEU A 287 22.78 5.23 2.01
C LEU A 287 21.98 6.52 1.88
N SER A 288 22.47 7.48 1.08
CA SER A 288 21.75 8.72 0.76
C SER A 288 20.40 8.44 0.08
N LYS A 289 20.34 7.48 -0.84
CA LYS A 289 19.05 7.07 -1.45
C LYS A 289 18.09 6.48 -0.41
N LEU A 290 18.56 5.60 0.47
CA LEU A 290 17.72 5.04 1.54
C LEU A 290 17.10 6.14 2.43
N GLN A 291 17.92 7.13 2.83
CA GLN A 291 17.47 8.27 3.63
C GLN A 291 16.48 9.16 2.88
N SER A 292 16.70 9.39 1.58
CA SER A 292 15.78 10.17 0.76
C SER A 292 14.44 9.47 0.57
N TYR A 293 14.43 8.15 0.38
CA TYR A 293 13.22 7.35 0.30
C TYR A 293 12.43 7.40 1.62
N PHE A 294 13.10 7.25 2.76
CA PHE A 294 12.48 7.43 4.07
C PHE A 294 11.86 8.84 4.22
N THR A 295 12.63 9.89 3.90
CA THR A 295 12.17 11.29 4.01
C THR A 295 10.96 11.57 3.12
N ALA A 296 10.96 11.10 1.88
CA ALA A 296 9.82 11.25 0.97
C ALA A 296 8.58 10.50 1.48
N SER A 297 8.76 9.30 2.05
CA SER A 297 7.67 8.55 2.69
C SER A 297 7.11 9.29 3.91
N SER A 298 7.97 9.86 4.76
CA SER A 298 7.54 10.70 5.88
C SER A 298 6.76 11.93 5.41
N ALA A 299 7.14 12.54 4.27
CA ALA A 299 6.41 13.65 3.68
C ALA A 299 5.00 13.25 3.22
N MET A 300 4.85 12.05 2.65
CA MET A 300 3.52 11.53 2.31
C MET A 300 2.68 11.29 3.58
N ALA A 301 3.27 10.73 4.64
CA ALA A 301 2.58 10.51 5.91
C ALA A 301 2.15 11.85 6.54
N PHE A 302 3.02 12.86 6.49
CA PHE A 302 2.71 14.21 6.91
C PHE A 302 1.54 14.80 6.11
N PHE A 303 1.56 14.68 4.78
CA PHE A 303 0.46 15.14 3.94
C PHE A 303 -0.86 14.48 4.33
N VAL A 304 -0.90 13.14 4.43
CA VAL A 304 -2.12 12.39 4.72
C VAL A 304 -2.67 12.72 6.11
N SER A 305 -1.81 12.78 7.13
CA SER A 305 -2.22 13.12 8.49
C SER A 305 -2.85 14.51 8.62
N ARG A 306 -2.49 15.46 7.75
CA ARG A 306 -3.03 16.82 7.77
C ARG A 306 -4.27 16.99 6.92
N HIS A 307 -4.36 16.26 5.81
CA HIS A 307 -5.35 16.53 4.76
C HIS A 307 -6.45 15.48 4.64
N VAL A 308 -6.30 14.31 5.27
CA VAL A 308 -7.23 13.17 5.08
C VAL A 308 -7.84 12.72 6.40
N PRO A 309 -8.80 13.46 6.99
CA PRO A 309 -9.54 12.99 8.17
C PRO A 309 -10.47 11.82 7.81
N LEU A 310 -10.89 11.04 8.82
CA LEU A 310 -11.80 9.90 8.63
C LEU A 310 -13.10 10.28 7.88
N SER A 311 -13.64 11.46 8.16
CA SER A 311 -14.92 11.94 7.61
C SER A 311 -14.87 12.38 6.14
N MET A 312 -13.67 12.62 5.59
CA MET A 312 -13.49 13.07 4.21
C MET A 312 -13.97 12.00 3.22
N ASP A 313 -14.53 12.38 2.07
CA ASP A 313 -14.78 11.45 0.96
C ASP A 313 -13.56 11.48 0.01
N THR A 314 -12.82 10.37 -0.06
CA THR A 314 -11.56 10.26 -0.83
C THR A 314 -11.77 9.73 -2.25
N SER A 315 -13.02 9.48 -2.67
CA SER A 315 -13.32 8.94 -4.01
C SER A 315 -12.85 9.81 -5.18
N LYS A 316 -12.51 11.08 -4.93
CA LYS A 316 -11.98 12.04 -5.92
C LYS A 316 -10.50 12.42 -5.71
N MET A 317 -9.80 11.72 -4.81
CA MET A 317 -8.37 11.92 -4.54
C MET A 317 -7.49 10.93 -5.30
N ASP A 318 -7.87 10.59 -6.54
CA ASP A 318 -7.20 9.56 -7.33
C ASP A 318 -5.74 9.92 -7.62
N LEU A 319 -5.42 11.20 -7.89
CA LEU A 319 -4.05 11.64 -8.12
C LEU A 319 -3.16 11.44 -6.88
N GLU A 320 -3.60 11.93 -5.72
CA GLU A 320 -2.87 11.82 -4.46
C GLU A 320 -2.72 10.37 -4.04
N ALA A 321 -3.83 9.61 -4.02
CA ALA A 321 -3.83 8.21 -3.60
C ALA A 321 -2.95 7.35 -4.50
N ASN A 322 -3.03 7.53 -5.82
CA ASN A 322 -2.23 6.76 -6.76
C ASN A 322 -0.76 7.16 -6.68
N ALA A 323 -0.43 8.45 -6.55
CA ALA A 323 0.96 8.91 -6.40
C ALA A 323 1.59 8.38 -5.11
N VAL A 324 0.89 8.52 -3.97
CA VAL A 324 1.35 8.05 -2.66
C VAL A 324 1.63 6.55 -2.70
N LYS A 325 0.67 5.73 -3.16
CA LYS A 325 0.86 4.28 -3.20
C LYS A 325 1.98 3.89 -4.15
N SER A 326 1.96 4.37 -5.40
CA SER A 326 2.90 3.90 -6.42
C SER A 326 4.34 4.32 -6.10
N VAL A 327 4.57 5.57 -5.69
CA VAL A 327 5.92 6.07 -5.37
C VAL A 327 6.47 5.45 -4.08
N SER A 328 5.66 5.33 -3.02
CA SER A 328 6.12 4.70 -1.77
C SER A 328 6.54 3.25 -1.99
N THR A 329 5.79 2.49 -2.80
CA THR A 329 6.07 1.08 -3.07
C THR A 329 7.27 0.87 -4.00
N ASP A 330 7.48 1.77 -4.97
CA ASP A 330 8.72 1.83 -5.75
C ASP A 330 9.94 2.07 -4.83
N TYR A 331 9.81 3.01 -3.88
CA TYR A 331 10.87 3.32 -2.92
C TYR A 331 11.14 2.17 -1.95
N MET A 332 10.11 1.47 -1.46
CA MET A 332 10.29 0.26 -0.66
C MET A 332 11.12 -0.78 -1.41
N GLN A 333 10.75 -1.09 -2.67
CA GLN A 333 11.49 -2.08 -3.46
C GLN A 333 12.92 -1.63 -3.78
N ALA A 334 13.10 -0.37 -4.16
CA ALA A 334 14.43 0.18 -4.44
C ALA A 334 15.31 0.17 -3.19
N ALA A 335 14.76 0.51 -2.02
CA ALA A 335 15.48 0.48 -0.75
C ALA A 335 15.91 -0.95 -0.38
N SER A 336 15.02 -1.93 -0.52
CA SER A 336 15.33 -3.35 -0.29
C SER A 336 16.53 -3.82 -1.14
N GLN A 337 16.55 -3.48 -2.43
CA GLN A 337 17.64 -3.83 -3.33
C GLN A 337 18.95 -3.14 -2.94
N ASN A 338 18.90 -1.87 -2.54
CA ASN A 338 20.07 -1.14 -2.06
C ASN A 338 20.64 -1.77 -0.77
N LEU A 339 19.78 -2.10 0.20
CA LEU A 339 20.22 -2.74 1.43
C LEU A 339 20.85 -4.11 1.16
N LEU A 340 20.22 -4.96 0.34
CA LEU A 340 20.79 -6.27 -0.01
C LEU A 340 22.17 -6.12 -0.68
N GLN A 341 22.32 -5.15 -1.58
CA GLN A 341 23.61 -4.88 -2.22
C GLN A 341 24.68 -4.41 -1.23
N LEU A 342 24.31 -3.58 -0.24
CA LEU A 342 25.23 -3.11 0.80
C LEU A 342 25.68 -4.24 1.74
N VAL A 343 24.77 -5.14 2.09
CA VAL A 343 25.06 -6.28 2.97
C VAL A 343 25.81 -7.41 2.25
N GLY A 344 25.62 -7.54 0.94
CA GLY A 344 26.24 -8.58 0.11
C GLY A 344 25.71 -9.98 0.43
N ALA A 345 26.55 -11.00 0.22
CA ALA A 345 26.14 -12.41 0.30
C ALA A 345 25.50 -12.80 1.65
N LYS A 346 25.89 -12.16 2.76
CA LYS A 346 25.27 -12.37 4.07
C LYS A 346 23.77 -12.05 4.05
N GLY A 347 23.37 -11.04 3.29
CA GLY A 347 22.00 -10.59 3.15
C GLY A 347 21.12 -11.56 2.35
N TYR A 348 21.72 -12.48 1.59
CA TYR A 348 21.00 -13.44 0.75
C TYR A 348 20.48 -14.66 1.51
N ARG A 349 20.68 -14.72 2.84
CA ARG A 349 20.10 -15.77 3.69
C ARG A 349 18.62 -15.49 3.92
N LEU A 350 17.79 -16.54 3.93
CA LEU A 350 16.35 -16.45 4.19
C LEU A 350 16.02 -15.81 5.54
N ASP A 351 16.89 -15.96 6.54
CA ASP A 351 16.70 -15.39 7.87
C ASP A 351 17.26 -13.97 8.03
N HIS A 352 17.81 -13.37 6.96
CA HIS A 352 18.34 -12.02 6.97
C HIS A 352 17.32 -11.01 6.43
N ILE A 353 17.14 -9.90 7.15
CA ILE A 353 16.18 -8.85 6.77
C ILE A 353 16.42 -8.31 5.36
N ALA A 354 17.68 -8.09 4.97
CA ALA A 354 18.02 -7.58 3.64
C ALA A 354 17.44 -8.41 2.47
N GLY A 355 17.58 -9.74 2.50
CA GLY A 355 17.02 -10.61 1.46
C GLY A 355 15.50 -10.70 1.54
N ARG A 356 14.95 -10.83 2.76
CA ARG A 356 13.51 -10.85 2.97
C ARG A 356 12.82 -9.56 2.52
N ALA A 357 13.41 -8.41 2.82
CA ALA A 357 12.93 -7.10 2.40
C ALA A 357 12.65 -7.08 0.88
N VAL A 358 13.54 -7.66 0.05
CA VAL A 358 13.36 -7.69 -1.41
C VAL A 358 12.14 -8.49 -1.85
N VAL A 359 11.88 -9.64 -1.22
CA VAL A 359 10.73 -10.51 -1.57
C VAL A 359 9.44 -10.04 -0.91
N ASP A 360 9.50 -9.52 0.31
CA ASP A 360 8.35 -9.04 1.09
C ASP A 360 7.84 -7.70 0.54
N SER A 361 8.70 -6.80 0.04
CA SER A 361 8.27 -5.53 -0.55
C SER A 361 7.74 -5.67 -1.99
N ARG A 362 8.10 -6.75 -2.70
CA ARG A 362 7.77 -6.90 -4.13
C ARG A 362 6.26 -6.90 -4.44
N PRO A 363 5.39 -7.57 -3.66
CA PRO A 363 3.96 -7.61 -3.95
C PRO A 363 3.29 -6.24 -3.85
N PHE A 364 3.85 -5.26 -3.13
CA PHE A 364 3.22 -3.95 -2.97
C PHE A 364 3.18 -3.12 -4.26
N GLN A 365 4.06 -3.40 -5.23
CA GLN A 365 3.95 -2.83 -6.58
C GLN A 365 2.83 -3.48 -7.43
N ILE A 366 2.17 -4.52 -6.91
CA ILE A 366 1.09 -5.29 -7.56
C ILE A 366 -0.24 -5.07 -6.82
N PHE A 367 -0.25 -5.20 -5.49
CA PHE A 367 -1.42 -5.02 -4.63
C PHE A 367 -1.97 -3.59 -4.73
N GLU A 368 -3.25 -3.41 -4.38
CA GLU A 368 -3.90 -2.09 -4.34
C GLU A 368 -3.92 -1.34 -5.69
N GLY A 369 -3.89 -2.12 -6.78
CA GLY A 369 -3.70 -1.66 -8.15
C GLY A 369 -2.22 -1.68 -8.53
N SER A 370 -1.87 -2.38 -9.62
CA SER A 370 -0.47 -2.46 -10.05
C SER A 370 0.10 -1.07 -10.36
N ASN A 371 1.38 -0.85 -10.06
CA ASN A 371 2.00 0.46 -10.28
C ASN A 371 1.87 0.93 -11.75
N ASP A 372 1.93 0.02 -12.73
CA ASP A 372 1.69 0.35 -14.14
C ASP A 372 0.30 0.97 -14.36
N ILE A 373 -0.75 0.35 -13.81
CA ILE A 373 -2.13 0.85 -13.93
C ILE A 373 -2.28 2.19 -13.20
N LEU A 374 -1.72 2.31 -11.99
CA LEU A 374 -1.83 3.54 -11.22
C LEU A 374 -1.08 4.71 -11.87
N TYR A 375 0.12 4.48 -12.43
CA TYR A 375 0.85 5.50 -13.16
C TYR A 375 0.13 5.90 -14.44
N GLN A 376 -0.42 4.95 -15.19
CA GLN A 376 -1.28 5.26 -16.33
C GLN A 376 -2.45 6.17 -15.90
N GLN A 377 -3.16 5.80 -14.83
CA GLN A 377 -4.28 6.57 -14.30
C GLN A 377 -3.89 7.97 -13.85
N ILE A 378 -2.71 8.15 -13.25
CA ILE A 378 -2.19 9.49 -12.90
C ILE A 378 -2.10 10.38 -14.15
N THR A 379 -1.52 9.86 -15.24
CA THR A 379 -1.46 10.63 -16.49
C THR A 379 -2.83 10.89 -17.08
N GLU A 380 -3.71 9.90 -17.12
CA GLU A 380 -5.08 10.08 -17.65
C GLU A 380 -5.87 11.14 -16.87
N SER A 381 -5.72 11.16 -15.54
CA SER A 381 -6.33 12.16 -14.67
C SER A 381 -5.75 13.55 -14.90
N VAL A 382 -4.42 13.68 -15.02
CA VAL A 382 -3.79 14.96 -15.40
C VAL A 382 -4.26 15.43 -16.78
N LEU A 383 -4.29 14.56 -17.80
CA LEU A 383 -4.80 14.91 -19.13
C LEU A 383 -6.26 15.36 -19.09
N LYS A 384 -7.09 14.77 -18.24
CA LYS A 384 -8.49 15.19 -18.03
C LYS A 384 -8.56 16.59 -17.43
N LEU A 385 -7.73 16.88 -16.43
CA LEU A 385 -7.67 18.21 -15.79
C LEU A 385 -7.13 19.27 -16.76
N MET A 386 -6.06 18.96 -17.50
CA MET A 386 -5.49 19.81 -18.55
C MET A 386 -6.55 20.20 -19.60
N ARG A 387 -7.33 19.22 -20.10
CA ARG A 387 -8.47 19.51 -21.00
C ARG A 387 -9.50 20.44 -20.39
N GLY A 388 -9.81 20.26 -19.11
CA GLY A 388 -10.73 21.14 -18.38
C GLY A 388 -10.20 22.58 -18.24
N ALA A 389 -8.89 22.73 -18.03
CA ALA A 389 -8.18 24.00 -17.95
C ALA A 389 -7.89 24.63 -19.33
N LYS A 390 -8.11 23.90 -20.44
CA LYS A 390 -7.70 24.27 -21.79
C LYS A 390 -6.19 24.52 -21.91
N GLU A 391 -5.41 23.75 -21.15
CA GLU A 391 -3.95 23.78 -21.14
C GLU A 391 -3.41 22.52 -21.83
N THR A 392 -2.37 22.66 -22.65
CA THR A 392 -1.73 21.57 -23.39
C THR A 392 -0.24 21.41 -23.06
N ASN A 393 0.39 22.46 -22.54
CA ASN A 393 1.76 22.45 -22.05
C ASN A 393 1.83 21.92 -20.61
N LEU A 394 2.72 20.95 -20.37
CA LEU A 394 2.81 20.30 -19.06
C LEU A 394 3.34 21.24 -17.97
N TYR A 395 4.33 22.07 -18.26
CA TYR A 395 4.89 23.02 -17.29
C TYR A 395 3.83 24.03 -16.84
N HIS A 396 3.10 24.64 -17.78
CA HIS A 396 2.06 25.61 -17.45
C HIS A 396 0.99 24.99 -16.53
N PHE A 397 0.51 23.79 -16.85
CA PHE A 397 -0.40 23.06 -15.97
C PHE A 397 0.22 22.80 -14.59
N CYS A 398 1.44 22.25 -14.53
CA CYS A 398 2.09 21.89 -13.27
C CYS A 398 2.43 23.10 -12.40
N ALA A 399 2.74 24.25 -12.99
CA ALA A 399 3.04 25.49 -12.28
C ALA A 399 1.82 26.08 -11.58
N GLU A 400 0.61 25.81 -12.10
CA GLU A 400 -0.65 26.28 -11.49
C GLU A 400 -1.31 25.24 -10.59
N HIS A 401 -1.07 23.95 -10.84
CA HIS A 401 -1.76 22.87 -10.12
C HIS A 401 -1.30 22.75 -8.64
N PRO A 402 -2.20 22.73 -7.64
CA PRO A 402 -1.84 22.73 -6.21
C PRO A 402 -0.93 21.58 -5.76
N LEU A 403 -1.01 20.43 -6.44
CA LEU A 403 -0.19 19.26 -6.12
C LEU A 403 1.26 19.36 -6.64
N THR A 404 1.60 20.35 -7.46
CA THR A 404 2.91 20.44 -8.13
C THR A 404 3.51 21.84 -8.19
N ASN A 405 2.71 22.88 -7.89
CA ASN A 405 3.10 24.28 -8.09
C ASN A 405 4.34 24.73 -7.29
N LYS A 406 4.64 24.12 -6.14
CA LYS A 406 5.82 24.49 -5.32
C LYS A 406 7.13 24.03 -5.93
N VAL A 407 7.08 23.09 -6.88
CA VAL A 407 8.26 22.39 -7.41
C VAL A 407 8.41 22.47 -8.93
N ALA A 408 7.35 22.82 -9.66
CA ALA A 408 7.36 22.86 -11.11
C ALA A 408 8.44 23.79 -11.69
N GLU A 409 8.70 24.93 -11.04
CA GLU A 409 9.69 25.91 -11.52
C GLU A 409 11.12 25.34 -11.59
N GLY A 410 11.54 24.59 -10.56
CA GLY A 410 12.87 23.95 -10.53
C GLY A 410 13.08 22.91 -11.64
N LEU A 411 11.99 22.42 -12.24
CA LEU A 411 11.98 21.41 -13.29
C LEU A 411 11.48 21.94 -14.65
N ARG A 412 11.36 23.26 -14.83
CA ARG A 412 10.83 23.87 -16.05
C ARG A 412 11.44 23.30 -17.33
N GLN A 413 12.77 23.21 -17.39
CA GLN A 413 13.48 22.68 -18.56
C GLN A 413 13.06 21.25 -18.97
N SER A 414 12.59 20.44 -18.01
CA SER A 414 12.14 19.07 -18.26
C SER A 414 10.63 18.98 -18.49
N LEU A 415 9.85 19.95 -18.01
CA LEU A 415 8.38 19.96 -18.07
C LEU A 415 7.82 20.81 -19.22
N ASP A 416 8.61 21.72 -19.79
CA ASP A 416 8.14 22.66 -20.82
C ASP A 416 8.02 22.00 -22.20
N PHE A 417 6.92 21.27 -22.40
CA PHE A 417 6.55 20.66 -23.67
C PHE A 417 5.04 20.43 -23.78
N GLU A 418 4.55 20.37 -25.02
CA GLU A 418 3.17 20.01 -25.33
C GLU A 418 2.91 18.52 -25.14
N VAL A 419 1.89 18.17 -24.34
CA VAL A 419 1.54 16.77 -24.07
C VAL A 419 0.62 16.24 -25.17
N ASN A 420 1.05 15.20 -25.88
CA ASN A 420 0.19 14.48 -26.82
C ASN A 420 -0.83 13.61 -26.04
N PRO A 421 -2.15 13.88 -26.09
CA PRO A 421 -3.14 13.09 -25.36
C PRO A 421 -3.33 11.67 -25.93
N GLN A 422 -2.91 11.42 -27.17
CA GLN A 422 -2.96 10.11 -27.83
C GLN A 422 -1.57 9.48 -27.83
N MET A 423 -1.20 8.85 -26.72
CA MET A 423 0.08 8.20 -26.56
C MET A 423 -0.08 6.72 -26.22
N ALA A 424 0.94 5.92 -26.54
CA ALA A 424 0.96 4.51 -26.16
C ALA A 424 0.97 4.34 -24.63
N GLN A 425 0.42 3.23 -24.13
CA GLN A 425 0.33 2.95 -22.69
C GLN A 425 1.68 3.13 -21.96
N ARG A 426 2.79 2.65 -22.53
CA ARG A 426 4.13 2.83 -21.95
C ARG A 426 4.49 4.30 -21.67
N LYS A 427 4.05 5.22 -22.53
CA LYS A 427 4.28 6.66 -22.37
C LYS A 427 3.36 7.24 -21.29
N LEU A 428 2.12 6.75 -21.18
CA LEU A 428 1.24 7.07 -20.04
C LEU A 428 1.90 6.65 -18.72
N VAL A 429 2.42 5.42 -18.65
CA VAL A 429 3.12 4.93 -17.45
C VAL A 429 4.35 5.78 -17.13
N SER A 430 5.24 6.04 -18.10
CA SER A 430 6.44 6.85 -17.85
C SER A 430 6.11 8.28 -17.43
N LEU A 431 5.13 8.93 -18.07
CA LEU A 431 4.71 10.27 -17.65
C LEU A 431 4.09 10.24 -16.23
N GLY A 432 3.29 9.21 -15.93
CA GLY A 432 2.71 8.99 -14.61
C GLY A 432 3.76 8.79 -13.52
N GLN A 433 4.85 8.09 -13.83
CA GLN A 433 5.99 7.91 -12.94
C GLN A 433 6.67 9.24 -12.58
N ALA A 434 6.84 10.13 -13.56
CA ALA A 434 7.38 11.47 -13.35
C ALA A 434 6.42 12.34 -12.53
N LEU A 435 5.13 12.33 -12.87
CA LEU A 435 4.09 13.10 -12.18
C LEU A 435 3.90 12.66 -10.73
N GLY A 436 3.88 11.35 -10.45
CA GLY A 436 3.77 10.84 -9.08
C GLY A 436 4.95 11.29 -8.20
N ARG A 437 6.17 11.30 -8.76
CA ARG A 437 7.36 11.82 -8.09
C ARG A 437 7.29 13.34 -7.91
N LEU A 438 6.79 14.08 -8.91
CA LEU A 438 6.59 15.53 -8.80
C LEU A 438 5.61 15.89 -7.67
N ILE A 439 4.47 15.17 -7.58
CA ILE A 439 3.48 15.32 -6.50
C ILE A 439 4.11 15.01 -5.13
N THR A 440 4.87 13.93 -5.03
CA THR A 440 5.58 13.55 -3.81
C THR A 440 6.64 14.60 -3.42
N MET A 441 7.31 15.20 -4.40
CA MET A 441 8.33 16.23 -4.17
C MET A 441 7.68 17.51 -3.63
N ASN A 442 6.48 17.85 -4.12
CA ASN A 442 5.67 18.95 -3.59
C ASN A 442 5.27 18.71 -2.12
N MET A 443 4.87 17.48 -1.75
CA MET A 443 4.62 17.10 -0.36
C MET A 443 5.89 17.22 0.51
N THR A 444 7.05 16.86 -0.04
CA THR A 444 8.36 16.97 0.64
C THR A 444 8.72 18.43 0.95
N VAL A 445 8.55 19.33 -0.02
CA VAL A 445 8.73 20.78 0.20
C VAL A 445 7.76 21.31 1.27
N GLU A 446 6.51 20.85 1.28
CA GLU A 446 5.53 21.25 2.29
C GLU A 446 5.93 20.83 3.70
N MET A 447 6.41 19.60 3.88
CA MET A 447 6.92 19.13 5.17
C MET A 447 8.17 19.92 5.60
N GLY A 448 9.08 20.21 4.67
CA GLY A 448 10.26 21.03 4.92
C GLY A 448 9.91 22.45 5.39
N ALA A 449 8.89 23.07 4.80
CA ALA A 449 8.39 24.38 5.23
C ALA A 449 7.81 24.39 6.66
N LYS A 450 7.55 23.21 7.26
CA LYS A 450 7.14 23.04 8.65
C LYS A 450 8.31 22.77 9.60
N GLY A 451 9.55 22.83 9.12
CA GLY A 451 10.76 22.73 9.94
C GLY A 451 11.36 21.33 10.03
N PHE A 452 10.94 20.38 9.18
CA PHE A 452 11.59 19.06 9.12
C PHE A 452 12.99 19.18 8.51
N ALA A 453 13.98 18.57 9.18
CA ALA A 453 15.41 18.53 8.85
C ALA A 453 15.79 19.02 7.44
N SER A 454 16.26 20.27 7.34
CA SER A 454 16.52 20.96 6.07
C SER A 454 17.42 20.18 5.12
N ASP A 455 18.47 19.57 5.64
CA ASP A 455 19.47 18.85 4.85
C ASP A 455 18.86 17.60 4.21
N SER A 456 18.04 16.86 4.96
CA SER A 456 17.30 15.70 4.47
C SER A 456 16.31 16.09 3.38
N ILE A 457 15.62 17.23 3.54
CA ILE A 457 14.69 17.76 2.54
C ILE A 457 15.43 18.11 1.24
N GLN A 458 16.52 18.88 1.33
CA GLN A 458 17.32 19.28 0.16
C GLN A 458 17.88 18.07 -0.59
N GLN A 459 18.45 17.11 0.14
CA GLN A 459 18.96 15.87 -0.44
C GLN A 459 17.85 15.08 -1.15
N THR A 460 16.68 14.97 -0.53
CA THR A 460 15.54 14.25 -1.10
C THR A 460 15.01 14.92 -2.37
N ILE A 461 14.90 16.25 -2.38
CA ILE A 461 14.54 17.01 -3.58
C ILE A 461 15.52 16.73 -4.71
N HIS A 462 16.84 16.77 -4.44
CA HIS A 462 17.85 16.50 -5.46
C HIS A 462 17.75 15.09 -6.05
N VAL A 463 17.54 14.07 -5.22
CA VAL A 463 17.33 12.69 -5.67
C VAL A 463 16.09 12.60 -6.57
N MET A 464 14.98 13.21 -6.15
CA MET A 464 13.71 13.16 -6.91
C MET A 464 13.79 13.93 -8.22
N GLU A 465 14.45 15.10 -8.25
CA GLU A 465 14.71 15.84 -9.49
C GLU A 465 15.49 14.99 -10.50
N SER A 466 16.53 14.29 -10.03
CA SER A 466 17.31 13.39 -10.89
C SER A 466 16.46 12.24 -11.45
N GLU A 467 15.61 11.63 -10.62
CA GLU A 467 14.71 10.56 -11.06
C GLU A 467 13.70 11.07 -12.11
N ILE A 468 13.08 12.22 -11.87
CA ILE A 468 12.12 12.83 -12.80
C ILE A 468 12.80 13.14 -14.15
N LYS A 469 13.99 13.75 -14.13
CA LYS A 469 14.77 14.04 -15.35
C LYS A 469 15.10 12.77 -16.13
N GLN A 470 15.50 11.70 -15.44
CA GLN A 470 15.80 10.41 -16.06
C GLN A 470 14.55 9.79 -16.72
N ILE A 471 13.41 9.81 -16.03
CA ILE A 471 12.15 9.27 -16.54
C ILE A 471 11.68 10.06 -17.76
N LEU A 472 11.70 11.39 -17.70
CA LEU A 472 11.25 12.25 -18.80
C LEU A 472 12.16 12.15 -20.02
N THR A 473 13.48 12.02 -19.82
CA THR A 473 14.41 11.70 -20.91
C THR A 473 14.00 10.41 -21.62
N GLY A 474 13.69 9.36 -20.87
CA GLY A 474 13.18 8.10 -21.39
C GLY A 474 11.83 8.25 -22.11
N TYR A 475 10.91 9.05 -21.58
CA TYR A 475 9.60 9.33 -22.18
C TYR A 475 9.73 9.98 -23.59
N HIS A 476 10.67 10.91 -23.75
CA HIS A 476 10.92 11.55 -25.04
C HIS A 476 11.60 10.60 -26.04
N GLN A 477 12.53 9.77 -25.56
CA GLN A 477 13.35 8.89 -26.42
C GLN A 477 12.77 7.49 -26.64
N ALA A 478 11.67 7.11 -25.99
CA ALA A 478 11.16 5.74 -25.93
C ALA A 478 10.99 5.08 -27.32
N PRO A 479 11.85 4.11 -27.69
CA PRO A 479 11.73 3.41 -28.97
C PRO A 479 10.43 2.60 -29.02
N VAL A 480 10.04 2.16 -30.21
CA VAL A 480 8.95 1.20 -30.38
C VAL A 480 9.46 -0.17 -29.94
N PRO A 481 8.92 -0.77 -28.86
CA PRO A 481 9.36 -2.09 -28.43
C PRO A 481 8.90 -3.14 -29.47
N VAL A 482 9.79 -4.09 -29.79
CA VAL A 482 9.48 -5.25 -30.62
C VAL A 482 9.74 -6.49 -29.77
N ALA A 483 8.69 -7.22 -29.42
CA ALA A 483 8.81 -8.52 -28.78
C ALA A 483 9.11 -9.58 -29.85
N VAL A 484 10.26 -10.23 -29.73
CA VAL A 484 10.69 -11.30 -30.64
C VAL A 484 9.87 -12.55 -30.31
N GLN A 485 9.02 -13.01 -31.22
CA GLN A 485 8.19 -14.20 -31.02
C GLN A 485 8.87 -15.46 -31.60
N ASP A 486 9.07 -16.43 -30.71
CA ASP A 486 9.51 -17.84 -30.86
C ASP A 486 10.61 -18.21 -31.89
N GLU A 487 10.37 -18.13 -33.20
CA GLU A 487 11.31 -18.68 -34.20
C GLU A 487 12.67 -17.99 -34.22
N SER A 488 12.68 -16.68 -33.90
CA SER A 488 13.90 -15.85 -33.82
C SER A 488 14.53 -15.85 -32.42
N TYR A 489 13.80 -16.26 -31.38
CA TYR A 489 14.36 -16.40 -30.04
C TYR A 489 15.18 -17.71 -29.91
N ALA A 490 14.76 -18.78 -30.60
CA ALA A 490 15.51 -20.03 -30.65
C ALA A 490 16.90 -19.84 -31.28
N THR A 491 17.01 -19.03 -32.34
CA THR A 491 18.29 -18.67 -32.97
C THR A 491 19.14 -17.73 -32.09
N MET A 492 18.52 -16.87 -31.27
CA MET A 492 19.22 -16.06 -30.26
C MET A 492 19.86 -16.89 -29.13
N LYS A 493 19.30 -18.04 -28.76
CA LYS A 493 19.87 -18.92 -27.71
C LYS A 493 21.19 -19.56 -28.13
N GLY A 494 21.45 -19.64 -29.43
CA GLY A 494 22.68 -20.15 -30.02
C GLY A 494 23.83 -19.15 -30.01
N TRP A 495 24.01 -18.29 -29.01
CA TRP A 495 25.11 -17.30 -29.03
C TRP A 495 26.48 -17.95 -29.28
N ARG A 496 26.65 -19.21 -28.86
CA ARG A 496 27.84 -20.03 -29.10
C ARG A 496 28.06 -20.38 -30.58
N SER A 497 27.03 -20.44 -31.42
CA SER A 497 27.19 -20.67 -32.87
C SER A 497 27.74 -19.47 -33.63
N PHE A 498 28.04 -18.37 -32.94
CA PHE A 498 28.70 -17.18 -33.46
C PHE A 498 30.16 -17.03 -32.96
N LEU A 499 30.68 -18.05 -32.26
CA LEU A 499 32.10 -18.24 -31.96
C LEU A 499 32.70 -19.15 -33.03
#